data_AF-A0A1W0WSS1-F1
#
_entry.id   AF-A0A1W0WSS1-F1
#
_cell.length_a   1.000
_cell.length_b   1.000
_cell.length_c   1.000
_cell.angle_alpha   90.00
_cell.angle_beta   90.00
_cell.angle_gamma   90.00
#
_symmetry.space_group_name_H-M   'P 1'
#
loop_
_entity.id
_entity.type
_entity.pdbx_description
1 polymer ?
#
loop_
_entity_poly.entity_id
_entity_poly.type
_entity_poly.pdbx_seq_one_letter_code
_entity_poly.pdbx_strand_id
1 'polypeptide(L)'
;MASCFAVCCFLVACACLVNAKSPRKMSSFEEPPQSSARRNYVAALLSPQVTYWGDWSAPAFCADGHFVYGMRLRVEESLGSKRDDTSLNAIEFLCAPIGTPHTVPSSTLKPHNGYWGNWRAEARCQQGKYAVGYRLRAEGQQSAHGDNVAATNLRLLCTDSSTSWGSVTPVQTNGSGMDWGNWSGEQRCPLGSALCGLRVQVEAPVGGEDDTALNNVVAYCCRI
;
A
#
# COMPACT_ATOMS: atom_id res chain seq x y z
N MET A 1 -15.38 -4.46 -86.40
CA MET A 1 -14.66 -5.67 -86.88
C MET A 1 -13.42 -5.87 -86.02
N ALA A 2 -13.15 -7.12 -85.69
CA ALA A 2 -12.12 -7.71 -84.83
C ALA A 2 -10.79 -6.92 -84.67
N SER A 3 -10.18 -6.97 -83.48
CA SER A 3 -9.29 -8.10 -83.15
C SER A 3 -8.86 -8.10 -81.67
N CYS A 4 -8.99 -9.27 -81.07
CA CYS A 4 -8.33 -9.69 -79.84
C CYS A 4 -6.81 -9.72 -80.06
N PHE A 5 -6.04 -9.22 -79.10
CA PHE A 5 -4.70 -9.75 -78.80
C PHE A 5 -4.53 -9.79 -77.29
N ALA A 6 -4.45 -11.02 -76.77
CA ALA A 6 -4.07 -11.31 -75.41
C ALA A 6 -2.56 -11.06 -75.25
N VAL A 7 -2.18 -10.31 -74.23
CA VAL A 7 -0.81 -10.33 -73.70
C VAL A 7 -0.90 -10.60 -72.21
N CYS A 8 -0.42 -11.78 -71.85
CA CYS A 8 -0.23 -12.26 -70.50
C CYS A 8 0.84 -11.40 -69.84
N CYS A 9 0.48 -10.59 -68.83
CA CYS A 9 1.46 -9.92 -67.98
C CYS A 9 1.36 -10.48 -66.56
N PHE A 10 2.51 -10.93 -66.10
CA PHE A 10 2.72 -11.69 -64.88
C PHE A 10 2.28 -10.92 -63.62
N LEU A 11 1.62 -11.65 -62.74
CA LEU A 11 1.36 -11.30 -61.35
C LEU A 11 2.69 -11.06 -60.62
N VAL A 12 2.91 -9.84 -60.16
CA VAL A 12 3.74 -9.57 -58.97
C VAL A 12 2.95 -8.60 -58.10
N ALA A 13 2.08 -9.14 -57.25
CA ALA A 13 1.50 -8.38 -56.16
C ALA A 13 2.60 -8.14 -55.13
N CYS A 14 3.02 -6.88 -54.99
CA CYS A 14 3.93 -6.44 -53.95
C CYS A 14 3.21 -6.57 -52.60
N ALA A 15 3.51 -7.64 -51.85
CA ALA A 15 3.00 -7.82 -50.51
C ALA A 15 3.68 -6.83 -49.55
N CYS A 16 2.99 -5.74 -49.20
CA CYS A 16 3.33 -4.97 -48.01
C CYS A 16 3.00 -5.84 -46.78
N LEU A 17 4.04 -6.41 -46.15
CA LEU A 17 3.93 -7.10 -44.87
C LEU A 17 3.62 -6.07 -43.77
N VAL A 18 2.33 -5.81 -43.53
CA VAL A 18 1.88 -5.18 -42.29
C VAL A 18 1.92 -6.27 -41.22
N ASN A 19 2.95 -6.20 -40.38
CA ASN A 19 3.14 -7.13 -39.27
C ASN A 19 2.12 -6.79 -38.17
N ALA A 20 0.90 -7.32 -38.31
CA ALA A 20 -0.15 -7.19 -37.31
C ALA A 20 0.26 -7.97 -36.05
N LYS A 21 0.83 -7.26 -35.07
CA LYS A 21 1.05 -7.82 -33.72
C LYS A 21 -0.32 -8.15 -33.13
N SER A 22 -0.57 -9.45 -33.01
CA SER A 22 -1.70 -10.06 -32.31
C SER A 22 -1.96 -9.37 -30.96
N PRO A 23 -3.22 -9.06 -30.61
CA PRO A 23 -3.53 -8.52 -29.29
C PRO A 23 -3.10 -9.56 -28.24
N ARG A 24 -2.11 -9.18 -27.41
CA ARG A 24 -1.69 -10.01 -26.28
C ARG A 24 -2.91 -10.27 -25.41
N LYS A 25 -3.28 -11.55 -25.34
CA LYS A 25 -4.26 -12.11 -24.41
C LYS A 25 -4.00 -11.49 -23.03
N MET A 26 -5.02 -10.87 -22.46
CA MET A 26 -5.04 -10.47 -21.05
C MET A 26 -4.76 -11.74 -20.25
N SER A 27 -3.51 -11.89 -19.80
CA SER A 27 -3.09 -13.04 -19.02
C SER A 27 -3.87 -13.01 -17.73
N SER A 28 -4.51 -14.13 -17.44
CA SER A 28 -5.07 -14.49 -16.15
C SER A 28 -4.18 -14.02 -15.00
N PHE A 29 -4.81 -13.53 -13.93
CA PHE A 29 -4.17 -13.36 -12.63
C PHE A 29 -3.53 -14.70 -12.23
N GLU A 30 -2.23 -14.82 -12.43
CA GLU A 30 -1.45 -15.93 -11.90
C GLU A 30 -1.28 -15.67 -10.40
N GLU A 31 -1.83 -16.57 -9.58
CA GLU A 31 -1.66 -16.51 -8.13
C GLU A 31 -0.17 -16.64 -7.75
N PRO A 32 0.34 -15.80 -6.82
CA PRO A 32 1.71 -15.92 -6.35
C PRO A 32 1.92 -17.24 -5.57
N PRO A 33 3.13 -17.82 -5.66
CA PRO A 33 3.45 -19.15 -5.15
C PRO A 33 3.32 -19.23 -3.62
N GLN A 34 2.73 -20.33 -3.16
CA GLN A 34 2.43 -20.58 -1.75
C GLN A 34 3.67 -21.07 -0.99
N SER A 35 4.26 -20.22 -0.14
CA SER A 35 5.02 -20.68 1.04
C SER A 35 5.33 -19.56 2.06
N SER A 36 4.29 -19.10 2.74
CA SER A 36 4.29 -18.76 4.18
C SER A 36 2.83 -18.46 4.55
N ALA A 37 2.14 -19.46 5.12
CA ALA A 37 0.76 -19.44 5.62
C ALA A 37 -0.10 -18.25 5.11
N ARG A 38 -0.79 -18.42 3.97
CA ARG A 38 -1.79 -17.45 3.49
C ARG A 38 -2.87 -17.31 4.57
N ARG A 39 -2.77 -16.30 5.42
CA ARG A 39 -3.86 -15.93 6.32
C ARG A 39 -5.08 -15.57 5.47
N ASN A 40 -6.24 -16.14 5.79
CA ASN A 40 -7.48 -15.92 5.06
C ASN A 40 -8.00 -14.48 5.29
N TYR A 41 -7.44 -13.52 4.55
CA TYR A 41 -7.98 -12.16 4.48
C TYR A 41 -9.17 -12.12 3.51
N VAL A 42 -10.14 -11.24 3.78
CA VAL A 42 -11.35 -11.04 2.96
C VAL A 42 -11.29 -9.82 2.07
N ALA A 43 -10.35 -8.92 2.32
CA ALA A 43 -10.08 -7.77 1.46
C ALA A 43 -8.63 -7.30 1.59
N ALA A 44 -8.12 -6.70 0.52
CA ALA A 44 -6.88 -5.94 0.52
C ALA A 44 -7.24 -4.48 0.20
N LEU A 45 -6.82 -3.57 1.08
CA LEU A 45 -7.02 -2.13 0.99
C LEU A 45 -5.75 -1.51 0.42
N LEU A 46 -5.83 -0.87 -0.73
CA LEU A 46 -4.70 -0.24 -1.39
C LEU A 46 -4.70 1.26 -1.07
N SER A 47 -3.53 1.83 -0.77
CA SER A 47 -3.41 3.29 -0.76
C SER A 47 -3.63 3.82 -2.18
N PRO A 48 -4.16 5.04 -2.35
CA PRO A 48 -3.96 5.75 -3.62
C PRO A 48 -2.46 5.75 -3.94
N GLN A 49 -2.13 5.50 -5.20
CA GLN A 49 -0.75 5.38 -5.62
C GLN A 49 -0.02 6.70 -5.36
N VAL A 50 1.00 6.66 -4.51
CA VAL A 50 1.87 7.79 -4.18
C VAL A 50 2.95 7.89 -5.26
N THR A 51 3.76 6.85 -5.44
CA THR A 51 4.72 6.71 -6.56
C THR A 51 4.71 5.28 -7.11
N TYR A 52 5.40 5.00 -8.22
CA TYR A 52 5.60 3.64 -8.72
C TYR A 52 6.94 3.02 -8.29
N TRP A 53 7.74 3.74 -7.51
CA TRP A 53 9.11 3.38 -7.15
C TRP A 53 9.18 2.44 -5.95
N GLY A 54 10.26 1.66 -5.89
CA GLY A 54 10.54 0.69 -4.84
C GLY A 54 9.87 -0.66 -5.01
N ASP A 55 10.30 -1.61 -4.18
CA ASP A 55 9.83 -2.99 -4.20
C ASP A 55 8.80 -3.24 -3.10
N TRP A 56 7.85 -4.13 -3.39
CA TRP A 56 6.90 -4.60 -2.39
C TRP A 56 7.56 -5.59 -1.45
N SER A 57 7.45 -5.33 -0.14
CA SER A 57 7.80 -6.32 0.88
C SER A 57 6.90 -7.57 0.78
N ALA A 58 7.38 -8.68 1.34
CA ALA A 58 6.47 -9.76 1.72
C ALA A 58 5.39 -9.22 2.69
N PRO A 59 4.17 -9.76 2.66
CA PRO A 59 3.14 -9.38 3.62
C PRO A 59 3.46 -9.93 5.02
N ALA A 60 3.21 -9.12 6.04
CA ALA A 60 3.24 -9.52 7.44
C ALA A 60 1.82 -9.48 8.02
N PHE A 61 1.50 -10.41 8.90
CA PHE A 61 0.18 -10.53 9.52
C PHE A 61 0.31 -10.60 11.05
N CYS A 62 -0.72 -10.15 11.76
CA CYS A 62 -0.86 -10.50 13.18
C CYS A 62 -1.03 -12.02 13.29
N ALA A 63 -0.88 -12.58 14.49
CA ALA A 63 -1.30 -13.94 14.77
C ALA A 63 -2.80 -14.15 14.49
N ASP A 64 -3.23 -15.39 14.29
CA ASP A 64 -4.64 -15.69 14.08
C ASP A 64 -5.51 -15.22 15.25
N GLY A 65 -6.70 -14.72 14.94
CA GLY A 65 -7.58 -14.06 15.91
C GLY A 65 -7.08 -12.71 16.45
N HIS A 66 -5.91 -12.22 16.01
CA HIS A 66 -5.39 -10.91 16.42
C HIS A 66 -5.60 -9.86 15.33
N PHE A 67 -5.88 -8.64 15.77
CA PHE A 67 -6.21 -7.50 14.92
C PHE A 67 -5.46 -6.26 15.38
N VAL A 68 -5.26 -5.35 14.43
CA VAL A 68 -4.54 -4.10 14.65
C VAL A 68 -5.36 -3.21 15.57
N TYR A 69 -4.74 -2.69 16.63
CA TYR A 69 -5.35 -1.69 17.52
C TYR A 69 -4.48 -0.43 17.68
N GLY A 70 -3.32 -0.40 17.04
CA GLY A 70 -2.41 0.73 17.11
C GLY A 70 -1.23 0.56 16.17
N MET A 71 -0.36 1.55 16.15
CA MET A 71 0.81 1.58 15.29
C MET A 71 1.96 2.38 15.88
N ARG A 72 3.15 2.13 15.33
CA ARG A 72 4.35 2.98 15.44
C ARG A 72 4.87 3.25 14.04
N LEU A 73 5.37 4.46 13.85
CA LEU A 73 5.97 4.88 12.59
C LEU A 73 7.46 5.10 12.81
N ARG A 74 8.28 4.69 11.84
CA ARG A 74 9.70 5.05 11.77
C ARG A 74 9.84 6.20 10.79
N VAL A 75 10.37 7.31 11.27
CA VAL A 75 10.41 8.58 10.53
C VAL A 75 11.81 9.15 10.64
N GLU A 76 12.32 9.62 9.52
CA GLU A 76 13.54 10.42 9.48
C GLU A 76 13.20 11.89 9.73
N GLU A 77 13.86 12.49 10.71
CA GLU A 77 13.69 13.91 11.01
C GLU A 77 14.62 14.74 10.14
N SER A 78 14.18 15.94 9.75
CA SER A 78 15.04 16.87 9.03
C SER A 78 16.21 17.31 9.91
N LEU A 79 17.44 16.98 9.53
CA LEU A 79 18.67 17.36 10.25
C LEU A 79 19.22 18.74 9.82
N GLY A 80 18.39 19.59 9.21
CA GLY A 80 18.73 20.98 8.88
C GLY A 80 18.70 21.29 7.38
N SER A 81 19.05 22.53 7.03
CA SER A 81 18.70 23.22 5.78
C SER A 81 19.42 22.78 4.49
N LYS A 82 19.85 21.51 4.35
CA LYS A 82 20.55 21.03 3.14
C LYS A 82 20.25 19.60 2.67
N ARG A 83 19.29 18.89 3.24
CA ARG A 83 18.86 17.58 2.71
C ARG A 83 17.36 17.40 2.86
N ASP A 84 16.74 16.80 1.84
CA ASP A 84 15.30 16.50 1.74
C ASP A 84 14.94 15.31 2.65
N ASP A 85 15.17 15.52 3.95
CA ASP A 85 15.01 14.53 5.01
C ASP A 85 13.64 14.74 5.65
N THR A 86 12.57 14.00 5.30
CA THR A 86 11.33 13.95 6.11
C THR A 86 10.29 12.90 5.67
N SER A 87 10.69 11.68 5.35
CA SER A 87 9.75 10.64 4.88
C SER A 87 9.44 9.55 5.91
N LEU A 88 8.26 8.94 5.76
CA LEU A 88 7.91 7.70 6.45
C LEU A 88 8.80 6.57 5.91
N ASN A 89 9.46 5.85 6.80
CA ASN A 89 10.43 4.80 6.46
C ASN A 89 9.93 3.38 6.79
N ALA A 90 9.12 3.25 7.85
CA ALA A 90 8.53 1.98 8.24
C ALA A 90 7.25 2.13 9.05
N ILE A 91 6.43 1.08 9.05
CA ILE A 91 5.19 0.96 9.81
C ILE A 91 5.24 -0.33 10.61
N GLU A 92 5.00 -0.24 11.91
CA GLU A 92 4.78 -1.36 12.82
C GLU A 92 3.36 -1.28 13.35
N PHE A 93 2.58 -2.35 13.22
CA PHE A 93 1.26 -2.43 13.83
C PHE A 93 1.30 -3.22 15.14
N LEU A 94 0.49 -2.77 16.09
CA LEU A 94 0.25 -3.43 17.38
C LEU A 94 -0.99 -4.31 17.25
N CYS A 95 -0.88 -5.58 17.64
CA CYS A 95 -1.86 -6.62 17.36
C CYS A 95 -2.32 -7.32 18.64
N ALA A 96 -3.62 -7.31 18.90
CA ALA A 96 -4.22 -7.96 20.07
C ALA A 96 -5.46 -8.79 19.68
N PRO A 97 -5.82 -9.84 20.45
CA PRO A 97 -7.05 -10.56 20.22
C PRO A 97 -8.26 -9.71 20.63
N ILE A 98 -9.41 -9.98 20.02
CA ILE A 98 -10.66 -9.25 20.25
C ILE A 98 -11.10 -9.34 21.72
N GLY A 99 -11.63 -8.23 22.24
CA GLY A 99 -12.17 -8.16 23.60
C GLY A 99 -11.10 -7.93 24.66
N THR A 100 -9.84 -7.69 24.27
CA THR A 100 -8.78 -7.35 25.21
C THR A 100 -8.74 -5.85 25.52
N PRO A 101 -8.39 -5.46 26.75
CA PRO A 101 -8.34 -4.05 27.15
C PRO A 101 -7.09 -3.32 26.66
N HIS A 102 -6.25 -3.92 25.82
CA HIS A 102 -4.99 -3.32 25.31
C HIS A 102 -4.02 -2.78 26.38
N THR A 103 -4.11 -3.30 27.61
CA THR A 103 -3.29 -2.88 28.77
C THR A 103 -2.01 -3.69 28.95
N VAL A 104 -1.89 -4.83 28.27
CA VAL A 104 -0.74 -5.74 28.35
C VAL A 104 0.04 -5.75 27.02
N PRO A 105 1.33 -6.13 27.03
CA PRO A 105 2.13 -6.21 25.82
C PRO A 105 1.48 -7.14 24.80
N SER A 106 1.29 -6.61 23.60
CA SER A 106 0.67 -7.31 22.49
C SER A 106 1.72 -7.74 21.47
N SER A 107 1.36 -8.63 20.55
CA SER A 107 2.23 -8.96 19.41
C SER A 107 2.34 -7.77 18.45
N THR A 108 3.38 -7.72 17.63
CA THR A 108 3.49 -6.73 16.55
C THR A 108 3.65 -7.41 15.20
N LEU A 109 3.28 -6.69 14.14
CA LEU A 109 3.67 -7.04 12.78
C LEU A 109 4.39 -5.86 12.14
N LYS A 110 5.41 -6.17 11.35
CA LYS A 110 6.26 -5.20 10.67
C LYS A 110 6.84 -5.81 9.40
N PRO A 111 6.32 -5.45 8.21
CA PRO A 111 6.73 -6.07 6.96
C PRO A 111 8.09 -5.58 6.44
N HIS A 112 8.56 -4.42 6.89
CA HIS A 112 9.87 -3.87 6.57
C HIS A 112 10.39 -3.02 7.74
N ASN A 113 11.71 -3.01 8.00
CA ASN A 113 12.30 -2.26 9.12
C ASN A 113 12.52 -0.78 8.82
N GLY A 114 12.46 -0.38 7.55
CA GLY A 114 12.96 0.89 7.08
C GLY A 114 14.48 0.94 7.16
N TYR A 115 15.10 1.88 6.46
CA TYR A 115 16.55 2.03 6.46
C TYR A 115 16.97 3.09 7.48
N TRP A 116 16.23 4.20 7.53
CA TRP A 116 16.61 5.40 8.27
C TRP A 116 15.58 5.83 9.31
N GLY A 117 15.92 6.88 10.05
CA GLY A 117 15.06 7.49 11.06
C GLY A 117 14.87 6.67 12.34
N ASN A 118 14.03 7.22 13.22
CA ASN A 118 13.75 6.69 14.55
C ASN A 118 12.28 6.27 14.70
N TRP A 119 12.04 5.21 15.47
CA TRP A 119 10.68 4.81 15.85
C TRP A 119 10.08 5.86 16.78
N ARG A 120 8.93 6.40 16.38
CA ARG A 120 8.20 7.44 17.11
C ARG A 120 7.23 6.82 18.12
N ALA A 121 6.55 7.68 18.88
CA ALA A 121 5.57 7.29 19.88
C ALA A 121 4.45 6.44 19.26
N GLU A 122 3.87 5.57 20.08
CA GLU A 122 2.76 4.74 19.64
C GLU A 122 1.48 5.56 19.51
N ALA A 123 0.73 5.28 18.46
CA ALA A 123 -0.61 5.80 18.27
C ALA A 123 -1.60 4.64 18.36
N ARG A 124 -2.49 4.69 19.36
CA ARG A 124 -3.42 3.60 19.67
C ARG A 124 -4.87 4.03 19.45
N CYS A 125 -5.70 3.10 19.02
CA CYS A 125 -7.14 3.22 19.14
C CYS A 125 -7.52 3.31 20.63
N GLN A 126 -8.74 3.80 20.91
CA GLN A 126 -9.28 3.76 22.27
C GLN A 126 -9.29 2.34 22.83
N GLN A 127 -9.41 2.24 24.15
CA GLN A 127 -9.31 0.96 24.85
C GLN A 127 -10.32 -0.07 24.31
N GLY A 128 -9.84 -1.27 23.95
CA GLY A 128 -10.65 -2.34 23.39
C GLY A 128 -11.18 -2.08 21.96
N LYS A 129 -10.66 -1.07 21.25
CA LYS A 129 -11.04 -0.72 19.87
C LYS A 129 -9.97 -1.09 18.86
N TYR A 130 -10.40 -1.49 17.67
CA TYR A 130 -9.52 -2.00 16.62
C TYR A 130 -9.60 -1.15 15.35
N ALA A 131 -8.55 -1.19 14.55
CA ALA A 131 -8.49 -0.51 13.28
C ALA A 131 -9.26 -1.28 12.21
N VAL A 132 -10.21 -0.61 11.56
CA VAL A 132 -11.04 -1.11 10.46
C VAL A 132 -10.70 -0.42 9.13
N GLY A 133 -9.57 0.28 9.08
CA GLY A 133 -9.15 1.02 7.91
C GLY A 133 -8.04 2.00 8.22
N TYR A 134 -7.63 2.74 7.20
CA TYR A 134 -6.61 3.77 7.31
C TYR A 134 -6.78 4.90 6.31
N ARG A 135 -5.99 5.96 6.52
CA ARG A 135 -5.66 6.99 5.52
C ARG A 135 -4.14 7.12 5.48
N LEU A 136 -3.59 7.23 4.28
CA LEU A 136 -2.17 7.51 4.07
C LEU A 136 -2.00 9.00 3.82
N ARG A 137 -0.97 9.62 4.38
CA ARG A 137 -0.59 10.99 4.05
C ARG A 137 0.63 10.96 3.15
N ALA A 138 0.63 11.76 2.08
CA ALA A 138 1.75 11.86 1.16
C ALA A 138 1.89 13.25 0.55
N GLU A 139 3.09 13.60 0.10
CA GLU A 139 3.29 14.73 -0.81
C GLU A 139 2.76 14.43 -2.21
N GLY A 140 2.69 15.45 -3.08
CA GLY A 140 2.63 15.21 -4.52
C GLY A 140 1.32 14.65 -5.10
N GLN A 141 0.26 14.46 -4.30
CA GLN A 141 -1.02 13.93 -4.79
C GLN A 141 -1.69 14.81 -5.89
N GLN A 142 -1.09 15.96 -6.28
CA GLN A 142 -1.62 16.91 -7.26
C GLN A 142 -0.61 17.45 -8.31
N SER A 143 0.67 17.07 -8.32
CA SER A 143 1.64 17.61 -9.30
C SER A 143 2.09 16.57 -10.31
N ALA A 144 1.87 16.86 -11.60
CA ALA A 144 2.29 16.04 -12.75
C ALA A 144 3.83 15.91 -12.94
N HIS A 145 4.63 16.30 -11.94
CA HIS A 145 6.09 16.39 -11.97
C HIS A 145 6.65 15.95 -10.59
N GLY A 146 6.49 14.68 -10.21
CA GLY A 146 7.46 13.62 -10.51
C GLY A 146 8.64 13.30 -9.58
N ASP A 147 9.09 14.13 -8.64
CA ASP A 147 10.35 13.85 -7.90
C ASP A 147 10.27 13.94 -6.37
N ASN A 148 9.41 14.78 -5.78
CA ASN A 148 9.28 14.90 -4.32
C ASN A 148 7.98 14.29 -3.81
N VAL A 149 7.84 12.97 -3.90
CA VAL A 149 6.57 12.29 -3.60
C VAL A 149 6.83 11.10 -2.68
N ALA A 150 6.63 11.28 -1.38
CA ALA A 150 6.79 10.21 -0.39
C ALA A 150 5.59 10.15 0.57
N ALA A 151 5.34 8.98 1.17
CA ALA A 151 4.42 8.90 2.29
C ALA A 151 5.05 9.56 3.52
N THR A 152 4.23 10.26 4.30
CA THR A 152 4.70 11.11 5.40
C THR A 152 4.07 10.75 6.72
N ASN A 153 2.86 10.18 6.69
CA ASN A 153 2.12 9.79 7.89
C ASN A 153 1.06 8.73 7.57
N LEU A 154 0.57 8.06 8.60
CA LEU A 154 -0.54 7.12 8.53
C LEU A 154 -1.57 7.50 9.61
N ARG A 155 -2.85 7.31 9.32
CA ARG A 155 -3.95 7.48 10.27
C ARG A 155 -4.77 6.21 10.29
N LEU A 156 -5.01 5.66 11.48
CA LEU A 156 -5.93 4.53 11.64
C LEU A 156 -7.37 5.02 11.76
N LEU A 157 -8.28 4.25 11.17
CA LEU A 157 -9.72 4.38 11.34
C LEU A 157 -10.16 3.31 12.34
N CYS A 158 -10.42 3.70 13.57
CA CYS A 158 -10.79 2.80 14.65
C CYS A 158 -12.31 2.63 14.75
N THR A 159 -12.75 1.45 15.19
CA THR A 159 -14.14 1.23 15.62
C THR A 159 -14.54 2.25 16.68
N ASP A 160 -15.77 2.77 16.60
CA ASP A 160 -16.34 3.66 17.61
C ASP A 160 -16.88 2.88 18.83
N SER A 161 -17.65 3.54 19.68
CA SER A 161 -18.32 2.90 20.83
C SER A 161 -19.42 1.91 20.44
N SER A 162 -19.90 1.91 19.19
CA SER A 162 -20.94 0.99 18.75
C SER A 162 -20.40 -0.43 18.58
N THR A 163 -21.22 -1.41 18.93
CA THR A 163 -20.93 -2.84 18.74
C THR A 163 -20.99 -3.28 17.28
N SER A 164 -21.37 -2.39 16.36
CA SER A 164 -21.32 -2.66 14.93
C SER A 164 -19.90 -2.42 14.39
N TRP A 165 -19.22 -3.50 14.02
CA TRP A 165 -17.91 -3.55 13.38
C TRP A 165 -17.92 -2.96 11.96
N GLY A 166 -18.26 -1.67 11.89
CA GLY A 166 -18.72 -1.01 10.68
C GLY A 166 -19.27 0.39 10.93
N SER A 167 -18.65 1.13 11.85
CA SER A 167 -19.08 2.49 12.19
C SER A 167 -19.20 3.37 10.93
N VAL A 168 -20.31 4.13 10.86
CA VAL A 168 -20.53 5.13 9.81
C VAL A 168 -19.42 6.20 9.89
N THR A 169 -18.96 6.52 11.09
CA THR A 169 -17.93 7.55 11.37
C THR A 169 -16.84 6.99 12.32
N PRO A 170 -15.79 6.33 11.80
CA PRO A 170 -14.73 5.76 12.61
C PRO A 170 -13.96 6.83 13.38
N VAL A 171 -13.50 6.50 14.57
CA VAL A 171 -12.63 7.36 15.38
C VAL A 171 -11.24 7.35 14.77
N GLN A 172 -10.67 8.52 14.51
CA GLN A 172 -9.38 8.64 13.82
C GLN A 172 -8.23 8.75 14.83
N THR A 173 -7.20 7.92 14.65
CA THR A 173 -5.96 7.97 15.42
C THR A 173 -4.79 8.31 14.49
N ASN A 174 -4.17 9.49 14.70
CA ASN A 174 -3.00 9.93 13.95
C ASN A 174 -1.73 9.22 14.41
N GLY A 175 -0.91 8.80 13.45
CA GLY A 175 0.46 8.42 13.72
C GLY A 175 1.33 9.62 14.05
N SER A 176 2.46 9.34 14.70
CA SER A 176 3.53 10.31 14.94
C SER A 176 4.44 10.46 13.72
N GLY A 177 3.84 10.60 12.53
CA GLY A 177 4.51 10.95 11.27
C GLY A 177 4.64 12.46 11.11
N MET A 178 4.86 12.92 9.88
CA MET A 178 4.96 14.34 9.58
C MET A 178 3.59 15.01 9.41
N ASP A 179 3.59 16.32 9.62
CA ASP A 179 2.39 17.15 9.58
C ASP A 179 2.15 17.87 8.25
N TRP A 180 2.84 17.46 7.19
CA TRP A 180 2.73 18.01 5.84
C TRP A 180 2.31 16.94 4.80
N GLY A 181 1.89 17.40 3.62
CA GLY A 181 1.25 16.56 2.58
C GLY A 181 -0.27 16.45 2.75
N ASN A 182 -0.92 15.70 1.86
CA ASN A 182 -2.36 15.52 1.82
C ASN A 182 -2.78 14.13 2.28
N TRP A 183 -3.90 14.04 3.00
CA TRP A 183 -4.49 12.76 3.40
C TRP A 183 -5.28 12.15 2.25
N SER A 184 -5.03 10.88 1.97
CA SER A 184 -5.83 10.07 1.05
C SER A 184 -7.32 10.04 1.44
N GLY A 185 -8.16 9.56 0.52
CA GLY A 185 -9.47 9.04 0.89
C GLY A 185 -9.36 7.89 1.90
N GLU A 186 -10.46 7.62 2.60
CA GLU A 186 -10.51 6.51 3.56
C GLU A 186 -10.49 5.16 2.86
N GLN A 187 -9.62 4.28 3.33
CA GLN A 187 -9.58 2.88 2.94
C GLN A 187 -10.18 2.07 4.09
N ARG A 188 -11.37 1.49 3.89
CA ARG A 188 -12.13 0.80 4.94
C ARG A 188 -12.30 -0.69 4.63
N CYS A 189 -12.18 -1.51 5.67
CA CYS A 189 -12.52 -2.91 5.61
C CYS A 189 -14.02 -3.12 5.39
N PRO A 190 -14.43 -4.23 4.74
CA PRO A 190 -15.82 -4.68 4.72
C PRO A 190 -16.38 -4.81 6.15
N LEU A 191 -17.71 -4.67 6.29
CA LEU A 191 -18.40 -4.89 7.56
C LEU A 191 -18.06 -6.27 8.14
N GLY A 192 -17.83 -6.33 9.46
CA GLY A 192 -17.44 -7.58 10.14
C GLY A 192 -16.00 -8.02 9.88
N SER A 193 -15.13 -7.10 9.42
CA SER A 193 -13.69 -7.37 9.31
C SER A 193 -12.85 -6.19 9.84
N ALA A 194 -11.62 -6.48 10.25
CA ALA A 194 -10.65 -5.50 10.75
C ALA A 194 -9.25 -5.76 10.17
N LEU A 195 -8.39 -4.74 10.28
CA LEU A 195 -7.02 -4.83 9.82
C LEU A 195 -6.27 -5.92 10.59
N CYS A 196 -5.57 -6.76 9.83
CA CYS A 196 -4.88 -7.93 10.35
C CYS A 196 -3.51 -8.18 9.69
N GLY A 197 -3.19 -7.42 8.63
CA GLY A 197 -1.93 -7.56 7.91
C GLY A 197 -1.55 -6.31 7.14
N LEU A 198 -0.29 -6.29 6.71
CA LEU A 198 0.33 -5.17 6.02
C LEU A 198 1.40 -5.67 5.05
N ARG A 199 1.48 -5.06 3.87
CA ARG A 199 2.72 -4.99 3.09
C ARG A 199 2.94 -3.54 2.66
N VAL A 200 4.20 -3.20 2.42
CA VAL A 200 4.63 -1.84 2.09
C VAL A 200 5.47 -1.87 0.82
N GLN A 201 5.38 -0.81 0.02
CA GLN A 201 6.31 -0.59 -1.09
C GLN A 201 7.38 0.39 -0.61
N VAL A 202 8.63 -0.04 -0.64
CA VAL A 202 9.76 0.72 -0.11
C VAL A 202 10.83 0.78 -1.18
N GLU A 203 11.34 1.99 -1.40
CA GLU A 203 12.51 2.22 -2.23
C GLU A 203 13.77 1.97 -1.42
N ALA A 204 14.64 1.11 -1.94
CA ALA A 204 15.93 0.82 -1.31
C ALA A 204 16.92 1.95 -1.61
N PRO A 205 17.92 2.21 -0.75
CA PRO A 205 18.98 3.16 -1.05
C PRO A 205 19.73 2.75 -2.33
N VAL A 206 19.90 3.68 -3.27
CA VAL A 206 20.71 3.48 -4.48
C VAL A 206 21.98 4.32 -4.35
N GLY A 207 23.14 3.65 -4.17
CA GLY A 207 24.41 4.35 -3.95
C GLY A 207 24.55 4.92 -2.54
N GLY A 208 25.10 6.14 -2.41
CA GLY A 208 25.32 6.83 -1.14
C GLY A 208 24.34 7.99 -0.88
N GLU A 209 23.25 8.07 -1.64
CA GLU A 209 22.23 9.12 -1.55
C GLU A 209 20.94 8.57 -0.91
N ASP A 210 20.21 9.46 -0.23
CA ASP A 210 19.12 9.17 0.70
C ASP A 210 17.75 9.10 -0.01
N ASP A 211 17.66 8.39 -1.14
CA ASP A 211 16.41 8.28 -1.94
C ASP A 211 15.41 7.26 -1.35
N THR A 212 15.54 6.94 -0.07
CA THR A 212 14.81 5.83 0.54
C THR A 212 13.51 6.30 1.17
N ALA A 213 12.37 5.85 0.63
CA ALA A 213 11.06 6.18 1.17
C ALA A 213 10.09 4.99 1.15
N LEU A 214 9.20 4.94 2.15
CA LEU A 214 7.96 4.18 2.03
C LEU A 214 7.02 4.95 1.11
N ASN A 215 6.62 4.32 0.03
CA ASN A 215 5.77 4.95 -0.99
C ASN A 215 4.32 4.54 -0.83
N ASN A 216 4.04 3.23 -0.80
CA ASN A 216 2.66 2.72 -0.81
C ASN A 216 2.41 1.68 0.28
N VAL A 217 1.13 1.50 0.58
CA VAL A 217 0.65 0.56 1.59
C VAL A 217 -0.45 -0.31 1.00
N VAL A 218 -0.38 -1.62 1.28
CA VAL A 218 -1.55 -2.50 1.20
C VAL A 218 -1.81 -3.08 2.58
N ALA A 219 -2.98 -2.78 3.14
CA ALA A 219 -3.43 -3.36 4.40
C ALA A 219 -4.45 -4.47 4.13
N TYR A 220 -4.42 -5.54 4.92
CA TYR A 220 -5.28 -6.70 4.76
C TYR A 220 -6.35 -6.75 5.85
N CYS A 221 -7.59 -7.05 5.46
CA CYS A 221 -8.73 -7.20 6.36
C CYS A 221 -9.03 -8.68 6.59
N CYS A 222 -9.15 -9.10 7.85
CA CYS A 222 -9.57 -10.44 8.23
C CYS A 222 -10.95 -10.41 8.88
N ARG A 223 -11.74 -11.48 8.74
CA ARG A 223 -13.01 -11.62 9.46
C ARG A 223 -12.77 -11.61 10.97
N ILE A 224 -13.67 -10.92 11.66
CA ILE A 224 -13.82 -10.87 13.11
C ILE A 224 -14.71 -12.02 13.58
#